data_AF-A0A1C5W4I4-F1
#
_entry.id   AF-A0A1C5W4I4-F1
#
_cell.length_a   1.000
_cell.length_b   1.000
_cell.length_c   1.000
_cell.angle_alpha   90.00
_cell.angle_beta   90.00
_cell.angle_gamma   90.00
#
_symmetry.space_group_name_H-M   'P 1'
#
loop_
_entity.id
_entity.type
_entity.pdbx_description
1 polymer ?
#
loop_
_entity_poly.entity_id
_entity_poly.type
_entity_poly.pdbx_seq_one_letter_code
_entity_poly.pdbx_strand_id
1 'polypeptide(L)'
;MHLFIIAGHGAGDPGATENGYTEAERVRALAARIGALGGSNVTIADTSRNWYADNGISKLSIPKDYQIIELHMDSASTSARGGHVIINGKYKADQYDNALAKMISAIFPGRSQIVVGRTDLANPKRAAAKGYPYRLMECGFITSATDVKIFNSRMDDIARGILQAFGLSAVGTSTSTKTETAGKLYRVYEQKGAFKSKANAEALQKKLQKEGKTAIII
;
A
#
# COMPACT_ATOMS: atom_id res chain seq x y z
N MET A 1 -12.55 -10.62 -2.52
CA MET A 1 -12.33 -9.19 -2.25
C MET A 1 -11.68 -8.58 -3.47
N HIS A 2 -12.16 -7.44 -3.95
CA HIS A 2 -11.57 -6.72 -5.08
C HIS A 2 -11.36 -5.25 -4.73
N LEU A 3 -10.20 -4.70 -5.09
CA LEU A 3 -9.81 -3.33 -4.81
C LEU A 3 -9.80 -2.50 -6.10
N PHE A 4 -10.61 -1.44 -6.13
CA PHE A 4 -10.62 -0.45 -7.20
C PHE A 4 -9.84 0.78 -6.74
N ILE A 5 -8.77 1.13 -7.44
CA ILE A 5 -7.82 2.17 -7.04
C ILE A 5 -7.96 3.37 -7.97
N ILE A 6 -8.32 4.52 -7.40
CA ILE A 6 -8.28 5.81 -8.08
C ILE A 6 -6.96 6.49 -7.69
N ALA A 7 -6.16 6.88 -8.68
CA ALA A 7 -5.06 7.82 -8.45
C ALA A 7 -5.65 9.24 -8.57
N GLY A 8 -5.48 10.06 -7.54
CA GLY A 8 -5.95 11.45 -7.51
C GLY A 8 -5.43 12.29 -8.67
N HIS A 9 -6.12 13.41 -8.93
CA HIS A 9 -5.80 14.37 -9.99
C HIS A 9 -5.82 13.76 -11.41
N GLY A 10 -5.14 14.39 -12.36
CA GLY A 10 -5.03 13.94 -13.75
C GLY A 10 -5.70 14.84 -14.77
N ALA A 11 -5.75 14.38 -16.02
CA ALA A 11 -6.24 15.17 -17.16
C ALA A 11 -5.64 16.60 -17.24
N GLY A 12 -4.34 16.72 -16.98
CA GLY A 12 -3.62 18.01 -16.96
C GLY A 12 -3.53 18.68 -15.59
N ASP A 13 -4.29 18.22 -14.59
CA ASP A 13 -4.13 18.62 -13.18
C ASP A 13 -3.02 17.77 -12.53
N PRO A 14 -1.88 18.37 -12.12
CA PRO A 14 -0.80 17.65 -11.45
C PRO A 14 -1.05 17.44 -9.95
N GLY A 15 -2.06 18.09 -9.37
CA GLY A 15 -2.18 18.25 -7.93
C GLY A 15 -1.05 19.11 -7.35
N ALA A 16 -0.74 18.90 -6.08
CA ALA A 16 0.38 19.60 -5.46
C ALA A 16 1.71 19.22 -6.15
N THR A 17 2.62 20.18 -6.29
CA THR A 17 3.92 20.01 -6.96
C THR A 17 5.02 20.60 -6.10
N GLU A 18 5.90 19.75 -5.57
CA GLU A 18 6.98 20.15 -4.66
C GLU A 18 8.05 19.06 -4.61
N ASN A 19 9.24 19.38 -4.10
CA ASN A 19 10.34 18.41 -3.90
C ASN A 19 10.73 17.63 -5.18
N GLY A 20 10.50 18.22 -6.36
CA GLY A 20 10.79 17.63 -7.67
C GLY A 20 9.73 16.65 -8.19
N TYR A 21 8.56 16.55 -7.56
CA TYR A 21 7.49 15.64 -7.95
C TYR A 21 6.15 16.35 -8.09
N THR A 22 5.26 15.76 -8.89
CA THR A 22 3.82 16.10 -8.87
C THR A 22 3.07 14.99 -8.14
N GLU A 23 2.02 15.37 -7.42
CA GLU A 23 1.18 14.44 -6.68
C GLU A 23 0.57 13.38 -7.61
N ALA A 24 -0.03 13.81 -8.72
CA ALA A 24 -0.64 12.93 -9.71
C ALA A 24 0.34 11.85 -10.20
N GLU A 25 1.59 12.22 -10.45
CA GLU A 25 2.63 11.29 -10.91
C GLU A 25 3.02 10.28 -9.80
N ARG A 26 3.20 10.74 -8.56
CA ARG A 26 3.56 9.86 -7.43
C ARG A 26 2.47 8.87 -7.09
N VAL A 27 1.21 9.30 -7.02
CA VAL A 27 0.10 8.40 -6.67
C VAL A 27 -0.22 7.41 -7.80
N ARG A 28 0.07 7.75 -9.06
CA ARG A 28 0.02 6.79 -10.19
C ARG A 28 1.13 5.76 -10.10
N ALA A 29 2.34 6.15 -9.71
CA ALA A 29 3.44 5.21 -9.48
C ALA A 29 3.06 4.19 -8.37
N LEU A 30 2.44 4.67 -7.29
CA LEU A 30 1.94 3.80 -6.23
C LEU A 30 0.78 2.91 -6.71
N ALA A 31 -0.21 3.45 -7.41
CA ALA A 31 -1.31 2.67 -7.97
C ALA A 31 -0.81 1.55 -8.90
N ALA A 32 0.15 1.87 -9.79
CA ALA A 32 0.79 0.90 -10.67
C ALA A 32 1.51 -0.20 -9.87
N ARG A 33 2.22 0.17 -8.80
CA ARG A 33 2.89 -0.82 -7.94
C ARG A 33 1.90 -1.72 -7.20
N ILE A 34 0.80 -1.18 -6.70
CA ILE A 34 -0.27 -1.97 -6.07
C ILE A 34 -0.90 -2.93 -7.09
N GLY A 35 -1.17 -2.48 -8.32
CA GLY A 35 -1.69 -3.35 -9.37
C GLY A 35 -0.75 -4.49 -9.73
N ALA A 36 0.56 -4.20 -9.88
CA ALA A 36 1.57 -5.21 -10.15
C ALA A 36 1.66 -6.26 -9.03
N LEU A 37 1.51 -5.85 -7.77
CA LEU A 37 1.53 -6.76 -6.63
C LEU A 37 0.17 -7.42 -6.36
N GLY A 38 -0.96 -6.79 -6.66
CA GLY A 38 -2.29 -7.32 -6.37
C GLY A 38 -2.89 -8.19 -7.46
N GLY A 39 -2.35 -8.12 -8.68
CA GLY A 39 -2.79 -8.91 -9.82
C GLY A 39 -4.27 -8.74 -10.13
N SER A 40 -4.96 -9.85 -10.38
CA SER A 40 -6.38 -9.87 -10.78
C SER A 40 -7.36 -9.38 -9.72
N ASN A 41 -6.94 -9.24 -8.46
CA ASN A 41 -7.78 -8.69 -7.38
C ASN A 41 -7.77 -7.16 -7.32
N VAL A 42 -7.02 -6.50 -8.20
CA VAL A 42 -6.88 -5.05 -8.24
C VAL A 42 -7.28 -4.53 -9.64
N THR A 43 -8.09 -3.48 -9.65
CA THR A 43 -8.33 -2.67 -10.84
C THR A 43 -7.83 -1.26 -10.60
N ILE A 44 -6.93 -0.80 -11.45
CA ILE A 44 -6.51 0.60 -11.48
C ILE A 44 -7.52 1.36 -12.34
N ALA A 45 -8.13 2.39 -11.78
CA ALA A 45 -9.01 3.30 -12.49
C ALA A 45 -8.24 4.03 -13.60
N ASP A 46 -8.91 4.38 -14.70
CA ASP A 46 -8.28 5.08 -15.83
C ASP A 46 -7.55 6.36 -15.37
N THR A 47 -6.21 6.32 -15.48
CA THR A 47 -5.30 7.36 -14.99
C THR A 47 -5.14 8.54 -15.96
N SER A 48 -5.71 8.45 -17.17
CA SER A 48 -5.78 9.59 -18.09
C SER A 48 -6.82 10.63 -17.64
N ARG A 49 -7.77 10.22 -16.79
CA ARG A 49 -8.88 11.03 -16.31
C ARG A 49 -8.59 11.71 -14.98
N ASN A 50 -9.35 12.76 -14.69
CA ASN A 50 -9.48 13.33 -13.36
C ASN A 50 -10.86 12.94 -12.79
N TRP A 51 -10.88 11.90 -11.96
CA TRP A 51 -12.11 11.30 -11.41
C TRP A 51 -12.92 12.26 -10.53
N TYR A 52 -12.25 13.27 -9.95
CA TYR A 52 -12.91 14.35 -9.25
C TYR A 52 -13.58 15.34 -10.22
N ALA A 53 -12.84 15.85 -11.21
CA ALA A 53 -13.32 16.89 -12.11
C ALA A 53 -14.43 16.39 -13.05
N ASP A 54 -14.36 15.14 -13.51
CA ASP A 54 -15.29 14.59 -14.51
C ASP A 54 -16.53 13.88 -13.92
N ASN A 55 -16.66 13.91 -12.58
CA ASN A 55 -17.68 13.18 -11.80
C ASN A 55 -17.64 11.66 -11.99
N GLY A 56 -16.44 11.07 -12.13
CA GLY A 56 -16.25 9.67 -12.50
C GLY A 56 -16.97 8.68 -11.60
N ILE A 57 -16.94 8.88 -10.28
CA ILE A 57 -17.62 7.98 -9.32
C ILE A 57 -19.15 7.99 -9.52
N SER A 58 -19.74 9.13 -9.85
CA SER A 58 -21.20 9.23 -10.06
C SER A 58 -21.65 8.36 -11.25
N LYS A 59 -20.79 8.26 -12.27
CA LYS A 59 -21.01 7.46 -13.49
C LYS A 59 -20.54 6.01 -13.35
N LEU A 60 -19.79 5.70 -12.30
CA LEU A 60 -19.19 4.38 -12.09
C LEU A 60 -20.25 3.29 -11.92
N SER A 61 -20.01 2.15 -12.57
CA SER A 61 -20.83 0.94 -12.47
C SER A 61 -19.92 -0.27 -12.31
N ILE A 62 -19.57 -0.57 -11.06
CA ILE A 62 -18.84 -1.78 -10.62
C ILE A 62 -19.65 -2.52 -9.54
N PRO A 63 -19.35 -3.79 -9.23
CA PRO A 63 -19.99 -4.52 -8.14
C PRO A 63 -19.91 -3.76 -6.80
N LYS A 64 -20.97 -3.85 -5.99
CA LYS A 64 -21.12 -3.03 -4.76
C LYS A 64 -20.23 -3.46 -3.61
N ASP A 65 -19.73 -4.69 -3.66
CA ASP A 65 -18.81 -5.27 -2.69
C ASP A 65 -17.34 -4.89 -2.95
N TYR A 66 -17.03 -4.25 -4.08
CA TYR A 66 -15.69 -3.74 -4.36
C TYR A 66 -15.33 -2.60 -3.40
N GLN A 67 -14.10 -2.62 -2.92
CA GLN A 67 -13.56 -1.52 -2.11
C GLN A 67 -12.92 -0.47 -3.03
N ILE A 68 -13.28 0.80 -2.86
CA ILE A 68 -12.64 1.92 -3.57
C ILE A 68 -11.64 2.65 -2.67
N ILE A 69 -10.37 2.72 -3.05
CA ILE A 69 -9.38 3.60 -2.43
C ILE A 69 -8.96 4.68 -3.43
N GLU A 70 -8.98 5.94 -3.00
CA GLU A 70 -8.44 7.08 -3.75
C GLU A 70 -7.12 7.52 -3.12
N LEU A 71 -6.03 7.53 -3.88
CA LEU A 71 -4.69 7.82 -3.41
C LEU A 71 -4.32 9.28 -3.67
N HIS A 72 -3.85 9.97 -2.64
CA HIS A 72 -3.38 11.36 -2.66
C HIS A 72 -2.07 11.53 -1.87
N MET A 73 -1.47 12.71 -1.98
CA MET A 73 -0.43 13.20 -1.07
C MET A 73 -0.81 14.61 -0.58
N ASP A 74 -0.79 14.81 0.74
CA ASP A 74 -1.23 16.05 1.35
C ASP A 74 -0.24 17.21 1.05
N SER A 75 -0.66 18.44 1.25
CA SER A 75 0.15 19.62 1.00
C SER A 75 -0.16 20.73 2.01
N ALA A 76 0.88 21.18 2.70
CA ALA A 76 0.84 22.30 3.64
C ALA A 76 2.27 22.87 3.81
N SER A 77 2.58 23.48 4.95
CA SER A 77 3.95 23.92 5.27
C SER A 77 4.94 22.76 5.18
N THR A 78 6.21 23.07 4.90
CA THR A 78 7.29 22.06 4.75
C THR A 78 7.57 21.25 6.03
N SER A 79 7.10 21.74 7.18
CA SER A 79 7.18 21.03 8.47
C SER A 79 6.05 20.02 8.68
N ALA A 80 4.92 20.17 7.99
CA ALA A 80 3.78 19.27 8.07
C ALA A 80 4.17 17.90 7.53
N ARG A 81 3.69 16.84 8.18
CA ARG A 81 4.06 15.47 7.84
C ARG A 81 3.01 14.47 8.30
N GLY A 82 3.10 13.27 7.75
CA GLY A 82 2.33 12.12 8.19
C GLY A 82 1.16 11.79 7.27
N GLY A 83 0.74 10.53 7.31
CA GLY A 83 -0.34 9.99 6.48
C GLY A 83 -1.62 9.75 7.26
N HIS A 84 -2.76 9.80 6.59
CA HIS A 84 -4.06 9.54 7.19
C HIS A 84 -5.07 9.06 6.16
N VAL A 85 -6.21 8.57 6.65
CA VAL A 85 -7.35 8.15 5.85
C VAL A 85 -8.51 9.12 6.06
N ILE A 86 -9.17 9.50 4.97
CA ILE A 86 -10.38 10.30 4.96
C ILE A 86 -11.56 9.43 4.54
N ILE A 87 -12.64 9.51 5.32
CA ILE A 87 -13.91 8.85 5.03
C ILE A 87 -15.05 9.87 4.93
N ASN A 88 -16.20 9.46 4.41
CA ASN A 88 -17.40 10.27 4.51
C ASN A 88 -17.79 10.42 6.00
N GLY A 89 -17.87 11.66 6.49
CA GLY A 89 -18.10 11.96 7.91
C GLY A 89 -19.47 11.53 8.46
N LYS A 90 -20.38 11.05 7.60
CA LYS A 90 -21.64 10.42 8.03
C LYS A 90 -21.48 8.95 8.43
N TYR A 91 -20.33 8.34 8.14
CA TYR A 91 -20.06 6.94 8.44
C TYR A 91 -19.04 6.79 9.57
N LYS A 92 -19.10 5.63 10.23
CA LYS A 92 -18.04 5.21 11.15
C LYS A 92 -16.96 4.50 10.34
N ALA A 93 -15.70 4.70 10.75
CA ALA A 93 -14.57 3.99 10.18
C ALA A 93 -14.76 2.48 10.33
N ASP A 94 -14.60 1.74 9.24
CA ASP A 94 -14.69 0.28 9.25
C ASP A 94 -13.33 -0.37 9.51
N GLN A 95 -13.27 -1.70 9.46
CA GLN A 95 -12.02 -2.44 9.66
C GLN A 95 -10.93 -2.11 8.63
N TYR A 96 -11.30 -1.80 7.39
CA TYR A 96 -10.37 -1.46 6.32
C TYR A 96 -9.80 -0.06 6.52
N ASP A 97 -10.66 0.90 6.88
CA ASP A 97 -10.24 2.27 7.21
C ASP A 97 -9.24 2.28 8.37
N ASN A 98 -9.53 1.53 9.43
CA ASN A 98 -8.67 1.42 10.60
C ASN A 98 -7.34 0.70 10.29
N ALA A 99 -7.37 -0.36 9.48
CA ALA A 99 -6.16 -1.07 9.07
C ALA A 99 -5.26 -0.18 8.18
N LEU A 100 -5.85 0.53 7.22
CA LEU A 100 -5.14 1.49 6.38
C LEU A 100 -4.53 2.62 7.21
N ALA A 101 -5.33 3.23 8.09
CA ALA A 101 -4.88 4.33 8.94
C ALA A 101 -3.72 3.91 9.87
N LYS A 102 -3.82 2.73 10.49
CA LYS A 102 -2.73 2.19 11.32
C LYS A 102 -1.46 1.94 10.50
N MET A 103 -1.60 1.36 9.30
CA MET A 103 -0.46 1.08 8.42
C MET A 103 0.19 2.38 7.94
N ILE A 104 -0.59 3.31 7.40
CA ILE A 104 -0.05 4.53 6.80
C ILE A 104 0.54 5.47 7.85
N SER A 105 -0.07 5.56 9.04
CA SER A 105 0.47 6.38 10.13
C SER A 105 1.76 5.81 10.75
N ALA A 106 1.96 4.48 10.65
CA ALA A 106 3.23 3.87 11.05
C ALA A 106 4.36 4.13 10.04
N ILE A 107 4.04 4.24 8.74
CA ILE A 107 5.02 4.60 7.70
C ILE A 107 5.28 6.11 7.71
N PHE A 108 4.23 6.90 7.87
CA PHE A 108 4.23 8.36 7.86
C PHE A 108 3.64 8.89 9.18
N PRO A 109 4.43 8.96 10.26
CA PRO A 109 3.97 9.51 11.53
C PRO A 109 3.86 11.04 11.48
N GLY A 110 2.98 11.62 12.31
CA GLY A 110 2.91 13.08 12.51
C GLY A 110 1.51 13.69 12.46
N ARG A 111 0.48 12.92 12.12
CA ARG A 111 -0.92 13.37 12.18
C ARG A 111 -1.48 13.21 13.60
N SER A 112 -2.23 14.21 14.08
CA SER A 112 -2.98 14.12 15.34
C SER A 112 -4.19 13.19 15.25
N GLN A 113 -4.74 13.02 14.04
CA GLN A 113 -5.81 12.08 13.72
C GLN A 113 -5.42 11.29 12.48
N ILE A 114 -5.51 9.97 12.57
CA ILE A 114 -5.13 9.05 11.48
C ILE A 114 -6.34 8.60 10.63
N VAL A 115 -7.57 8.78 11.14
CA VAL A 115 -8.81 8.71 10.38
C VAL A 115 -9.58 10.01 10.58
N VAL A 116 -10.03 10.62 9.49
CA VAL A 116 -10.75 11.89 9.50
C VAL A 116 -12.06 11.77 8.73
N GLY A 117 -13.19 12.01 9.40
CA GLY A 117 -14.49 12.09 8.74
C GLY A 117 -14.69 13.46 8.10
N ARG A 118 -15.02 13.50 6.81
CA ARG A 118 -15.27 14.75 6.06
C ARG A 118 -16.64 14.75 5.41
N THR A 119 -17.37 15.86 5.55
CA THR A 119 -18.72 16.05 5.00
C THR A 119 -18.76 17.11 3.91
N ASP A 120 -17.62 17.64 3.49
CA ASP A 120 -17.47 18.69 2.49
C ASP A 120 -16.92 18.15 1.16
N LEU A 121 -16.10 17.09 1.18
CA LEU A 121 -15.46 16.53 -0.02
C LEU A 121 -16.43 15.81 -0.99
N ALA A 122 -16.22 16.01 -2.29
CA ALA A 122 -17.14 15.52 -3.32
C ALA A 122 -17.07 14.00 -3.55
N ASN A 123 -15.89 13.41 -3.70
CA ASN A 123 -15.76 11.98 -3.99
C ASN A 123 -16.30 11.08 -2.87
N PRO A 124 -16.04 11.35 -1.56
CA PRO A 124 -16.72 10.65 -0.47
C PRO A 124 -18.25 10.76 -0.51
N LYS A 125 -18.80 11.91 -0.91
CA LYS A 125 -20.25 12.09 -1.08
C LYS A 125 -20.80 11.30 -2.26
N ARG A 126 -20.13 11.36 -3.42
CA ARG A 126 -20.52 10.66 -4.65
C ARG A 126 -20.50 9.15 -4.44
N ALA A 127 -19.46 8.62 -3.80
CA ALA A 127 -19.38 7.20 -3.46
C ALA A 127 -20.49 6.77 -2.50
N ALA A 128 -20.73 7.55 -1.44
CA ALA A 128 -21.82 7.30 -0.50
C ALA A 128 -23.20 7.30 -1.18
N ALA A 129 -23.48 8.28 -2.05
CA ALA A 129 -24.73 8.34 -2.82
C ALA A 129 -24.90 7.13 -3.76
N LYS A 130 -23.80 6.56 -4.25
CA LYS A 130 -23.78 5.36 -5.09
C LYS A 130 -23.79 4.06 -4.28
N GLY A 131 -23.70 4.12 -2.95
CA GLY A 131 -23.62 2.94 -2.09
C GLY A 131 -22.31 2.16 -2.24
N TYR A 132 -21.21 2.84 -2.58
CA TYR A 132 -19.88 2.23 -2.60
C TYR A 132 -19.15 2.46 -1.27
N PRO A 133 -18.48 1.44 -0.70
CA PRO A 133 -17.49 1.70 0.32
C PRO A 133 -16.34 2.47 -0.32
N TYR A 134 -15.91 3.56 0.31
CA TYR A 134 -14.90 4.47 -0.22
C TYR A 134 -14.06 5.09 0.89
N ARG A 135 -12.77 5.24 0.62
CA ARG A 135 -11.84 6.02 1.44
C ARG A 135 -10.80 6.69 0.56
N LEU A 136 -10.37 7.87 0.99
CA LEU A 136 -9.23 8.58 0.42
C LEU A 136 -8.06 8.40 1.38
N MET A 137 -6.87 8.08 0.88
CA MET A 137 -5.67 7.92 1.69
C MET A 137 -4.59 8.91 1.25
N GLU A 138 -4.20 9.75 2.20
CA GLU A 138 -3.12 10.72 2.05
C GLU A 138 -1.80 10.05 2.45
N CYS A 139 -0.90 9.85 1.48
CA CYS A 139 0.31 9.05 1.63
C CYS A 139 1.52 9.87 2.09
N GLY A 140 1.33 10.65 3.16
CA GLY A 140 2.28 11.68 3.59
C GLY A 140 2.08 12.99 2.84
N PHE A 141 2.94 13.97 3.11
CA PHE A 141 2.89 15.29 2.48
C PHE A 141 3.90 15.42 1.34
N ILE A 142 3.45 15.84 0.16
CA ILE A 142 4.38 16.10 -0.96
C ILE A 142 5.29 17.28 -0.69
N THR A 143 4.88 18.23 0.15
CA THR A 143 5.69 19.38 0.57
C THR A 143 6.74 19.03 1.63
N SER A 144 6.65 17.84 2.25
CA SER A 144 7.64 17.34 3.20
C SER A 144 8.70 16.51 2.49
N ALA A 145 9.93 17.02 2.43
CA ALA A 145 11.07 16.28 1.88
C ALA A 145 11.31 14.94 2.61
N THR A 146 10.95 14.86 3.90
CA THR A 146 11.04 13.61 4.68
C THR A 146 10.01 12.59 4.20
N ASP A 147 8.76 12.99 4.05
CA ASP A 147 7.69 12.08 3.62
C ASP A 147 7.91 11.65 2.17
N VAL A 148 8.30 12.55 1.26
CA VAL A 148 8.63 12.20 -0.12
C VAL A 148 9.76 11.17 -0.18
N LYS A 149 10.82 11.32 0.64
CA LYS A 149 11.92 10.34 0.73
C LYS A 149 11.42 8.98 1.23
N ILE A 150 10.56 8.97 2.24
CA ILE A 150 9.95 7.73 2.77
C ILE A 150 9.08 7.07 1.71
N PHE A 151 8.20 7.83 1.05
CA PHE A 151 7.30 7.34 0.00
C PHE A 151 8.07 6.66 -1.12
N ASN A 152 9.12 7.32 -1.64
CA ASN A 152 9.91 6.78 -2.73
C ASN A 152 10.73 5.55 -2.32
N SER A 153 11.32 5.54 -1.12
CA SER A 153 12.13 4.41 -0.64
C SER A 153 11.33 3.22 -0.14
N ARG A 154 10.07 3.42 0.27
CA ARG A 154 9.18 2.40 0.85
C ARG A 154 7.94 2.12 0.00
N MET A 155 7.96 2.46 -1.29
CA MET A 155 6.87 2.23 -2.25
C MET A 155 6.29 0.81 -2.17
N ASP A 156 7.17 -0.18 -2.05
CA ASP A 156 6.84 -1.59 -1.91
C ASP A 156 6.11 -1.93 -0.61
N ASP A 157 6.54 -1.36 0.51
CA ASP A 157 5.93 -1.55 1.82
C ASP A 157 4.54 -0.93 1.86
N ILE A 158 4.39 0.28 1.28
CA ILE A 158 3.11 0.98 1.19
C ILE A 158 2.14 0.15 0.35
N ALA A 159 2.58 -0.31 -0.83
CA ALA A 159 1.74 -1.10 -1.73
C ALA A 159 1.29 -2.43 -1.10
N ARG A 160 2.21 -3.16 -0.44
CA ARG A 160 1.86 -4.39 0.29
C ARG A 160 0.97 -4.11 1.50
N GLY A 161 1.23 -3.03 2.23
CA GLY A 161 0.44 -2.60 3.38
C GLY A 161 -1.01 -2.30 3.00
N ILE A 162 -1.23 -1.65 1.86
CA ILE A 162 -2.57 -1.41 1.31
C ILE A 162 -3.26 -2.73 0.99
N LEU A 163 -2.60 -3.63 0.24
CA LEU A 163 -3.18 -4.94 -0.08
C LEU A 163 -3.55 -5.72 1.20
N GLN A 164 -2.64 -5.76 2.18
CA GLN A 164 -2.85 -6.43 3.46
C GLN A 164 -4.01 -5.81 4.25
N ALA A 165 -4.17 -4.50 4.23
CA ALA A 165 -5.28 -3.83 4.89
C ALA A 165 -6.64 -4.32 4.36
N PHE A 166 -6.71 -4.72 3.09
CA PHE A 166 -7.90 -5.33 2.47
C PHE A 166 -7.92 -6.87 2.49
N GLY A 167 -6.97 -7.52 3.19
CA GLY A 167 -6.86 -8.98 3.24
C GLY A 167 -6.42 -9.61 1.93
N LEU A 168 -5.76 -8.85 1.05
CA LEU A 168 -5.21 -9.34 -0.21
C LEU A 168 -3.73 -9.70 -0.05
N SER A 169 -3.34 -10.85 -0.57
CA SER A 169 -1.94 -11.27 -0.68
C SER A 169 -1.32 -10.71 -1.95
N ALA A 170 -0.05 -10.30 -1.88
CA ALA A 170 0.68 -9.94 -3.08
C ALA A 170 0.99 -11.19 -3.94
N VAL A 171 0.93 -11.04 -5.26
CA VAL A 171 1.34 -12.05 -6.24
C VAL A 171 2.83 -12.33 -6.06
N GLY A 172 3.21 -13.61 -6.05
CA GLY A 172 4.59 -14.04 -5.83
C GLY A 172 5.03 -14.05 -4.37
N THR A 173 4.23 -13.54 -3.42
CA THR A 173 4.36 -13.96 -2.03
C THR A 173 3.58 -15.24 -1.83
N SER A 174 4.29 -16.38 -1.81
CA SER A 174 3.79 -17.65 -1.29
C SER A 174 3.36 -17.43 0.16
N THR A 175 2.11 -17.05 0.34
CA THR A 175 1.49 -16.96 1.66
C THR A 175 1.32 -18.40 2.10
N SER A 176 2.30 -18.89 2.88
CA SER A 176 2.09 -20.05 3.72
C SER A 176 1.02 -19.65 4.72
N THR A 177 -0.24 -19.94 4.37
CA THR A 177 -1.38 -19.90 5.28
C THR A 177 -1.03 -20.71 6.51
N LYS A 178 -0.74 -20.02 7.61
CA LYS A 178 -0.62 -20.66 8.91
C LYS A 178 -1.96 -20.54 9.61
N THR A 179 -2.77 -21.58 9.40
CA THR A 179 -3.77 -22.04 10.36
C THR A 179 -3.07 -22.31 11.71
N GLU A 180 -3.84 -22.09 12.76
CA GLU A 180 -3.43 -21.98 14.15
C GLU A 180 -2.63 -23.18 14.73
N THR A 181 -1.68 -22.81 15.60
CA THR A 181 -1.23 -23.47 16.83
C THR A 181 -0.93 -24.98 16.86
N ALA A 182 0.30 -25.31 16.46
CA ALA A 182 1.21 -26.15 17.25
C ALA A 182 2.61 -25.51 17.16
N GLY A 183 3.32 -25.39 18.29
CA GLY A 183 4.48 -24.50 18.48
C GLY A 183 5.44 -24.39 17.28
N LYS A 184 5.63 -23.18 16.76
CA LYS A 184 6.57 -22.92 15.65
C LYS A 184 8.00 -22.97 16.18
N LEU A 185 8.78 -23.94 15.73
CA LEU A 185 10.24 -23.85 15.73
C LEU A 185 10.68 -22.97 14.55
N TYR A 186 11.36 -21.86 14.85
CA TYR A 186 12.01 -21.02 13.84
C TYR A 186 13.44 -21.54 13.65
N ARG A 187 13.84 -21.84 12.41
CA ARG A 187 15.21 -22.22 12.07
C ARG A 187 15.90 -21.00 11.45
N VAL A 188 16.99 -20.56 12.09
CA VAL A 188 17.87 -19.53 11.55
C VAL A 188 18.99 -20.23 10.79
N TYR A 189 19.23 -19.82 9.54
CA TYR A 189 20.34 -20.31 8.73
C TYR A 189 21.43 -19.23 8.67
N GLU A 190 22.66 -19.62 8.93
CA GLU A 190 23.84 -18.76 8.77
C GLU A 190 24.61 -19.23 7.53
N GLN A 191 24.91 -18.33 6.59
CA GLN A 191 25.69 -18.67 5.41
C GLN A 191 27.16 -18.93 5.80
N LYS A 192 27.60 -20.18 5.70
CA LYS A 192 28.99 -20.58 6.04
C LYS A 192 29.98 -20.48 4.86
N GLY A 193 29.48 -20.27 3.64
CA GLY A 193 30.32 -20.10 2.45
C GLY A 193 29.51 -19.85 1.17
N ALA A 194 30.19 -19.43 0.11
CA ALA A 194 29.67 -19.34 -1.24
C ALA A 194 30.69 -19.98 -2.19
N PHE A 195 30.26 -20.98 -2.97
CA PHE A 195 31.18 -21.79 -3.78
C PHE A 195 30.75 -21.78 -5.24
N LYS A 196 31.71 -21.58 -6.15
CA LYS A 196 31.50 -21.78 -7.59
C LYS A 196 31.45 -23.26 -7.98
N SER A 197 31.97 -24.15 -7.11
CA SER A 197 32.01 -25.60 -7.33
C SER A 197 31.12 -26.32 -6.32
N LYS A 198 30.25 -27.19 -6.83
CA LYS A 198 29.38 -28.04 -6.01
C LYS A 198 30.17 -28.97 -5.09
N ALA A 199 31.28 -29.52 -5.57
CA ALA A 199 32.14 -30.41 -4.79
C ALA A 199 32.69 -29.74 -3.53
N ASN A 200 33.01 -28.44 -3.60
CA ASN A 200 33.50 -27.67 -2.46
C ASN A 200 32.39 -27.38 -1.44
N ALA A 201 31.17 -27.11 -1.94
CA ALA A 201 29.98 -26.96 -1.08
C ALA A 201 29.66 -28.27 -0.34
N GLU A 202 29.72 -29.41 -1.04
CA GLU A 202 29.51 -30.75 -0.46
C GLU A 202 30.59 -31.13 0.55
N ALA A 203 31.85 -30.76 0.32
CA ALA A 203 32.93 -30.98 1.26
C ALA A 203 32.72 -30.21 2.58
N LEU A 204 32.32 -28.93 2.49
CA LEU A 204 31.98 -28.14 3.68
C LEU A 204 30.74 -28.69 4.40
N GLN A 205 29.71 -29.08 3.65
CA GLN A 205 28.50 -29.67 4.23
C GLN A 205 28.81 -30.94 5.03
N LYS A 206 29.60 -31.86 4.47
CA LYS A 206 30.03 -33.09 5.16
C LYS A 206 30.84 -32.78 6.42
N LYS A 207 31.73 -31.78 6.38
CA LYS A 207 32.50 -31.35 7.55
C LYS A 207 31.57 -30.84 8.67
N LEU A 208 30.63 -29.95 8.34
CA LEU A 208 29.68 -29.39 9.31
C LEU A 208 28.77 -30.48 9.91
N GLN A 209 28.34 -31.45 9.11
CA GLN A 209 27.54 -32.59 9.60
C GLN A 209 28.34 -33.49 10.55
N LYS A 210 29.65 -33.72 10.29
CA LYS A 210 30.53 -34.41 11.24
C LYS A 210 30.72 -33.66 12.56
N GLU A 211 30.63 -32.33 12.54
CA GLU A 211 30.63 -31.48 13.73
C GLU A 211 29.25 -31.41 14.42
N GLY A 212 28.29 -32.25 14.01
CA GLY A 212 26.94 -32.29 14.58
C GLY A 212 26.03 -31.12 14.17
N LYS A 213 26.45 -30.31 13.19
CA LYS A 213 25.66 -29.16 12.71
C LYS A 213 24.74 -29.60 11.56
N THR A 214 23.51 -29.09 11.57
CA THR A 214 22.63 -29.19 10.40
C THR A 214 23.16 -28.26 9.30
N ALA A 215 23.54 -28.81 8.15
CA ALA A 215 24.04 -28.04 7.01
C ALA A 215 23.29 -28.43 5.73
N ILE A 216 22.86 -27.42 4.98
CA ILE A 216 22.16 -27.55 3.69
C ILE A 216 22.90 -26.75 2.62
N ILE A 217 22.91 -27.26 1.39
CA ILE A 217 23.35 -26.53 0.20
C ILE A 217 22.09 -25.97 -0.44
N ILE A 218 22.05 -24.66 -0.66
CA ILE A 218 20.95 -23.93 -1.32
C ILE A 218 21.30 -23.74 -2.78
#